data_AF-A0AA41C126-F1
#
_entry.id   AF-A0AA41C126-F1
#
_cell.length_a   1.000
_cell.length_b   1.000
_cell.length_c   1.000
_cell.angle_alpha   90.00
_cell.angle_beta   90.00
_cell.angle_gamma   90.00
#
_symmetry.space_group_name_H-M   'P 1'
#
loop_
_entity.id
_entity.type
_entity.pdbx_description
1 polymer ?
#
loop_
_entity_poly.entity_id
_entity_poly.type
_entity_poly.pdbx_seq_one_letter_code
_entity_poly.pdbx_strand_id
1 'polypeptide(L)' 'MSQLDNTLKLLGITDTNIQVFGTRQEFHGRGSGRKKYLVIQAELT' A
#
# COMPACT_ATOMS: atom_id res chain seq x y z
N MET A 1 -11.98 -1.38 11.17
CA MET A 1 -10.66 -0.84 10.78
C MET A 1 -10.24 -1.51 9.49
N SER A 2 -9.95 -0.76 8.45
CA SER A 2 -9.60 -1.32 7.15
C SER A 2 -8.13 -1.78 7.13
N GLN A 3 -7.79 -2.73 6.26
CA GLN A 3 -6.41 -3.18 6.07
C GLN A 3 -5.50 -2.04 5.56
N LEU A 4 -6.08 -1.06 4.87
CA LEU A 4 -5.40 0.16 4.40
C LEU A 4 -4.94 1.01 5.59
N ASP A 5 -5.83 1.29 6.54
CA ASP A 5 -5.50 2.11 7.73
C ASP A 5 -4.33 1.51 8.51
N ASN A 6 -4.32 0.18 8.66
CA ASN A 6 -3.23 -0.54 9.31
C ASN A 6 -1.93 -0.48 8.51
N THR A 7 -1.98 -0.49 7.18
CA THR A 7 -0.80 -0.43 6.31
C THR A 7 -0.19 0.97 6.32
N LEU A 8 -1.01 2.03 6.23
CA LEU A 8 -0.54 3.42 6.33
C LEU A 8 0.09 3.70 7.71
N LYS A 9 -0.56 3.20 8.77
CA LYS A 9 -0.03 3.26 10.13
C LYS A 9 1.30 2.51 10.27
N LEU A 10 1.42 1.32 9.68
CA LEU A 10 2.67 0.54 9.70
C LEU A 10 3.80 1.25 8.94
N LEU A 11 3.47 1.91 7.82
CA LEU A 11 4.43 2.65 7.00
C LEU A 11 4.82 4.01 7.62
N GLY A 12 4.26 4.38 8.78
CA GLY A 12 4.54 5.67 9.43
C GLY A 12 4.00 6.87 8.64
N ILE A 13 3.08 6.65 7.71
CA ILE A 13 2.47 7.70 6.92
C ILE A 13 1.37 8.33 7.77
N THR A 14 1.77 9.30 8.60
CA THR A 14 0.87 10.17 9.37
C THR A 14 0.62 11.51 8.69
N ASP A 15 1.26 11.74 7.55
CA ASP A 15 1.14 12.96 6.79
C ASP A 15 -0.27 13.06 6.19
N THR A 16 -1.04 14.02 6.68
CA THR A 16 -2.41 14.29 6.22
C THR A 16 -2.45 14.83 4.80
N ASN A 17 -1.30 15.22 4.24
CA ASN A 17 -1.17 15.69 2.87
C ASN A 17 -1.01 14.54 1.86
N ILE A 18 -1.10 13.29 2.31
CA ILE A 18 -1.11 12.12 1.43
C ILE A 18 -2.54 11.60 1.33
N GLN A 19 -3.17 11.80 0.18
CA GLN A 19 -4.49 11.24 -0.11
C GLN A 19 -4.35 9.91 -0.85
N VAL A 20 -4.82 8.83 -0.22
CA VAL A 20 -4.92 7.51 -0.86
C VAL A 20 -6.19 7.42 -1.67
N PHE A 21 -6.07 7.11 -2.96
CA PHE A 21 -7.21 6.98 -3.86
C PHE A 21 -7.33 5.56 -4.45
N GLY A 22 -6.41 4.65 -4.14
CA GLY A 22 -6.53 3.27 -4.61
C GLY A 22 -5.60 2.29 -3.89
N THR A 23 -6.04 1.04 -3.85
CA THR A 23 -5.20 -0.10 -3.47
C THR A 23 -5.39 -1.23 -4.44
N ARG A 24 -4.31 -1.95 -4.74
CA ARG A 24 -4.39 -3.19 -5.51
C ARG A 24 -3.37 -4.21 -5.03
N GLN A 25 -3.65 -5.47 -5.30
CA GLN A 25 -2.70 -6.55 -5.03
C GLN A 25 -1.89 -6.81 -6.29
N GLU A 26 -0.58 -6.85 -6.14
CA GLU A 26 0.33 -7.21 -7.22
C GLU A 26 1.18 -8.41 -6.84
N PHE A 27 1.59 -9.16 -7.84
CA PHE A 27 2.53 -10.27 -7.67
C PHE A 27 3.77 -9.99 -8.50
N HIS A 28 4.92 -9.93 -7.83
CA HIS A 28 6.21 -9.71 -8.49
C HIS A 28 7.10 -10.93 -8.31
N GLY A 29 7.98 -11.18 -9.28
CA GLY A 29 8.87 -12.35 -9.31
C GLY A 29 8.31 -13.56 -10.06
N ARG A 30 9.09 -14.65 -10.12
CA ARG A 30 8.76 -15.90 -10.84
C ARG A 30 9.03 -17.12 -9.96
N GLY A 31 8.28 -18.20 -10.18
CA GLY A 31 8.44 -19.46 -9.45
C GLY A 31 8.38 -19.28 -7.93
N SER A 32 9.32 -19.89 -7.21
CA SER A 32 9.47 -19.77 -5.76
C SER A 32 9.82 -18.35 -5.27
N GLY A 33 10.30 -17.48 -6.16
CA GLY A 33 10.58 -16.07 -5.86
C GLY A 33 9.36 -15.16 -5.99
N ARG A 34 8.18 -15.69 -6.34
CA ARG A 34 6.96 -14.89 -6.50
C ARG A 34 6.46 -14.42 -5.14
N LYS A 35 6.35 -13.10 -4.96
CA LYS A 35 5.86 -12.46 -3.74
C LYS A 35 4.61 -11.64 -4.01
N LYS A 36 3.73 -11.58 -3.02
CA LYS A 36 2.50 -10.78 -3.03
C LYS A 36 2.75 -9.44 -2.36
N TYR A 37 2.33 -8.37 -3.02
CA TYR A 37 2.47 -7.01 -2.56
C TYR A 37 1.09 -6.35 -2.48
N LEU A 38 0.89 -5.53 -1.46
CA LEU A 38 -0.20 -4.56 -1.43
C LEU A 38 0.37 -3.23 -1.92
N VAL A 39 -0.11 -2.77 -3.07
CA VAL A 39 0.29 -1.49 -3.67
C VAL A 39 -0.74 -0.45 -3.31
N ILE A 40 -0.27 0.68 -2.78
CA ILE A 40 -1.09 1.83 -2.41
C ILE A 40 -0.80 2.94 -3.43
N GLN A 41 -1.86 3.48 -4.04
CA GLN A 41 -1.79 4.65 -4.90
C GLN A 41 -2.24 5.86 -4.10
N ALA A 42 -1.38 6.86 -4.05
CA ALA A 42 -1.61 8.07 -3.29
C ALA A 42 -1.03 9.29 -4.02
N GLU A 43 -1.60 10.45 -3.73
CA GLU A 43 -1.16 11.75 -4.24
C GLU A 43 -0.77 12.63 -3.06
N LEU A 44 0.22 13.50 -3.30
CA LEU A 44 0.58 14.56 -2.38
C LEU A 44 -0.31 15.78 -2.69
N THR A 45 -1.02 16.29 -1.69
CA THR A 45 -1.85 17.49 -1.76
C THR A 45 -1.17 18.70 -1.14
#